data_AF-A0A9D8JJC7-F1
#
_entry.id   AF-A0A9D8JJC7-F1
#
_cell.length_a   1.000
_cell.length_b   1.000
_cell.length_c   1.000
_cell.angle_alpha   90.00
_cell.angle_beta   90.00
_cell.angle_gamma   90.00
#
_symmetry.space_group_name_H-M   'P 1'
#
loop_
_entity.id
_entity.type
_entity.pdbx_description
1 polymer ?
#
loop_
_entity_poly.entity_id
_entity_poly.type
_entity_poly.pdbx_seq_one_letter_code
_entity_poly.pdbx_strand_id
1 'polypeptide(L)'
;MKVPKFKNLKEEREFWDTHDSTDYHDNFKITQNVVFVRPKKEVISLRLEPKFIRRLRELADKEGLPPTTYARMLIVKSIQAHTK
;
A
#
# COMPACT_ATOMS: atom_id res chain seq x y z
N MET A 1 -17.34 -27.22 -0.21
CA MET A 1 -16.05 -26.52 -0.02
C MET A 1 -15.00 -27.27 -0.84
N LYS A 2 -14.58 -26.74 -1.99
CA LYS A 2 -13.49 -27.31 -2.82
C LYS A 2 -12.37 -26.26 -3.01
N VAL A 3 -11.93 -25.64 -1.92
CA VAL A 3 -10.64 -24.95 -1.95
C VAL A 3 -9.57 -26.05 -1.89
N PRO A 4 -8.63 -26.12 -2.84
CA PRO A 4 -7.57 -27.12 -2.81
C PRO A 4 -6.80 -27.01 -1.50
N LYS A 5 -6.55 -28.15 -0.84
CA LYS A 5 -5.71 -28.18 0.36
C LYS A 5 -4.27 -28.39 -0.10
N PHE A 6 -3.44 -27.37 0.04
CA PHE A 6 -2.02 -27.46 -0.26
C PHE A 6 -1.24 -27.93 0.96
N LYS A 7 -0.18 -28.71 0.73
CA LYS A 7 0.71 -29.16 1.81
C LYS A 7 1.76 -28.11 2.16
N ASN A 8 2.08 -27.22 1.23
CA ASN A 8 3.07 -26.16 1.42
C ASN A 8 2.82 -24.95 0.50
N LEU A 9 3.45 -23.81 0.82
CA LEU A 9 3.33 -22.53 0.09
C LEU A 9 3.94 -22.54 -1.33
N LYS A 10 4.76 -23.54 -1.66
CA LYS A 10 5.36 -23.66 -3.00
C LYS A 10 4.34 -24.28 -3.97
N GLU A 11 3.70 -25.35 -3.54
CA GLU A 11 2.62 -26.05 -4.25
C GLU A 11 1.43 -25.10 -4.52
N GLU A 12 1.07 -24.28 -3.54
CA GLU A 12 0.01 -23.28 -3.70
C GLU A 12 0.34 -22.25 -4.79
N ARG A 13 1.58 -21.77 -4.85
CA ARG A 13 2.01 -20.81 -5.89
C ARG A 13 1.97 -21.43 -7.28
N GLU A 14 2.58 -22.60 -7.45
CA GLU A 14 2.60 -23.30 -8.74
C GLU A 14 1.18 -23.60 -9.24
N PHE A 15 0.25 -23.89 -8.33
CA PHE A 15 -1.16 -24.06 -8.65
C PHE A 15 -1.82 -22.78 -9.14
N TRP A 16 -1.68 -21.66 -8.42
CA TRP A 16 -2.29 -20.38 -8.81
C TRP A 16 -1.61 -19.69 -10.00
N ASP A 17 -0.36 -20.03 -10.30
CA ASP A 17 0.32 -19.60 -11.53
C ASP A 17 -0.26 -20.26 -12.79
N THR A 18 -0.93 -21.42 -12.63
CA THR A 18 -1.43 -22.25 -13.73
C THR A 18 -2.96 -22.31 -13.84
N HIS A 19 -3.69 -21.85 -12.81
CA HIS A 19 -5.14 -21.91 -12.73
C HIS A 19 -5.75 -20.53 -12.53
N ASP A 20 -6.86 -20.26 -13.22
CA ASP A 20 -7.60 -19.01 -13.05
C ASP A 20 -8.40 -19.04 -11.75
N SER A 21 -8.25 -18.01 -10.93
CA SER A 21 -9.03 -17.82 -9.71
C SER A 21 -10.55 -17.68 -9.94
N THR A 22 -10.96 -17.30 -11.15
CA THR A 22 -12.36 -17.13 -11.55
C THR A 22 -13.09 -18.45 -11.72
N ASP A 23 -12.40 -19.54 -12.02
CA ASP A 23 -12.98 -20.89 -12.10
C ASP A 23 -13.49 -21.42 -10.75
N TYR A 24 -13.13 -20.74 -9.66
CA TYR A 24 -13.52 -21.09 -8.30
C TYR A 24 -14.58 -20.13 -7.73
N HIS A 25 -15.16 -19.23 -8.54
CA HIS A 25 -16.07 -18.18 -8.07
C HIS A 25 -17.33 -18.69 -7.36
N ASP A 26 -17.93 -19.76 -7.87
CA ASP A 26 -19.11 -20.42 -7.29
C ASP A 26 -18.86 -20.97 -5.87
N ASN A 27 -17.58 -21.10 -5.51
CA ASN A 27 -17.16 -21.61 -4.21
C ASN A 27 -16.83 -20.49 -3.21
N PHE A 28 -16.80 -19.22 -3.63
CA PHE A 28 -16.65 -18.10 -2.70
C PHE A 28 -17.97 -17.83 -1.97
N LYS A 29 -17.89 -17.67 -0.65
CA LYS A 29 -18.99 -17.11 0.11
C LYS A 29 -18.97 -15.59 -0.07
N ILE A 30 -20.11 -15.02 -0.44
CA ILE A 30 -20.31 -13.57 -0.46
C ILE A 30 -20.17 -13.09 0.99
N THR A 31 -19.05 -12.41 1.29
CA THR A 31 -18.88 -11.74 2.58
C THR A 31 -19.75 -10.50 2.58
N GLN A 32 -20.87 -10.57 3.30
CA GLN A 32 -21.69 -9.41 3.60
C GLN A 32 -21.02 -8.64 4.76
N ASN A 33 -20.97 -7.32 4.67
CA ASN A 33 -20.34 -6.41 5.64
C ASN A 33 -18.79 -6.35 5.63
N VAL A 34 -18.17 -6.32 4.45
CA VAL A 34 -16.75 -5.96 4.36
C VAL A 34 -16.58 -4.47 4.66
N VAL A 35 -16.03 -4.16 5.83
CA VAL A 35 -15.68 -2.78 6.21
C VAL A 35 -14.22 -2.54 5.90
N PHE A 36 -13.95 -1.80 4.82
CA PHE A 36 -12.61 -1.31 4.52
C PHE A 36 -12.29 -0.10 5.41
N VAL A 37 -11.83 -0.36 6.62
CA VAL A 37 -11.32 0.70 7.51
C VAL A 37 -9.91 1.09 7.08
N ARG A 38 -9.73 2.35 6.70
CA ARG A 38 -8.38 2.91 6.54
C ARG A 38 -7.74 3.00 7.92
N PRO A 39 -6.47 2.59 8.09
CA PRO A 39 -5.77 2.79 9.35
C PRO A 39 -5.77 4.27 9.71
N LYS A 40 -6.02 4.58 10.99
CA LYS A 40 -5.95 5.95 11.50
C LYS A 40 -4.52 6.46 11.32
N LYS A 41 -4.40 7.67 10.76
CA LYS A 41 -3.11 8.34 10.58
C LYS A 41 -2.97 9.40 11.67
N GLU A 42 -1.79 9.51 12.24
CA GLU A 42 -1.44 10.59 13.15
C GLU A 42 -0.96 11.82 12.38
N VAL A 43 -1.23 13.01 12.93
CA VAL A 43 -0.82 14.28 12.34
C VAL A 43 0.38 14.81 13.13
N ILE A 44 1.48 15.05 12.42
CA ILE A 44 2.64 15.76 12.95
C ILE A 44 2.62 17.20 12.41
N SER A 45 2.89 18.17 13.27
CA SER A 45 3.11 19.57 12.88
C SER A 45 4.60 19.85 12.86
N LEU A 46 5.14 20.18 11.69
CA LEU A 46 6.56 20.44 11.48
C LEU A 46 6.78 21.89 11.04
N ARG A 47 7.68 22.60 11.72
CA ARG A 47 8.14 23.92 11.28
C ARG A 47 9.39 23.76 10.42
N LEU A 48 9.39 24.42 9.27
CA LEU A 48 10.52 24.46 8.33
C LEU A 48 10.78 25.91 7.93
N GLU A 49 12.03 26.23 7.60
CA GLU A 49 12.34 27.55 7.05
C GLU A 49 11.60 27.80 5.73
N PRO A 50 11.20 29.05 5.42
CA PRO A 50 10.46 29.38 4.20
C PRO A 50 11.13 28.90 2.91
N LYS A 51 12.48 28.95 2.86
CA LYS A 51 13.27 28.49 1.71
C LYS A 51 13.05 27.01 1.41
N PHE A 52 12.91 26.18 2.44
CA PHE A 52 12.69 24.74 2.28
C PHE A 52 11.25 24.43 1.89
N ILE A 53 10.27 25.16 2.44
CA ILE A 53 8.87 25.03 2.01
C ILE A 53 8.72 25.37 0.53
N ARG A 54 9.36 26.44 0.06
CA ARG A 54 9.34 26.81 -1.36
C ARG A 54 9.96 25.71 -2.22
N ARG A 55 11.14 25.23 -1.85
CA ARG A 55 11.82 24.16 -2.60
C ARG A 55 11.02 22.86 -2.62
N LEU A 56 10.37 22.51 -1.52
CA LEU A 56 9.52 21.33 -1.42
C LEU A 56 8.32 21.43 -2.36
N ARG A 57 7.69 22.60 -2.49
CA ARG A 57 6.60 22.83 -3.45
C ARG A 57 7.09 22.69 -4.90
N GLU A 58 8.21 23.31 -5.26
CA GLU A 58 8.79 23.19 -6.60
C GLU A 58 9.09 21.73 -6.99
N LEU A 59 9.60 20.93 -6.04
CA LEU A 59 9.87 19.51 -6.27
C LEU A 59 8.58 18.69 -6.37
N ALA A 60 7.59 18.98 -5.52
CA ALA A 60 6.31 18.30 -5.55
C ALA A 60 5.57 18.54 -6.87
N ASP A 61 5.58 19.77 -7.38
CA ASP A 61 4.96 20.13 -8.65
C ASP A 61 5.61 19.39 -9.83
N LYS A 62 6.94 19.23 -9.83
CA LYS A 62 7.67 18.45 -10.84
C LYS A 62 7.28 16.98 -10.87
N GLU A 63 6.98 16.41 -9.70
CA GLU A 63 6.53 15.02 -9.56
C GLU A 63 5.01 14.88 -9.74
N GLY A 64 4.28 15.97 -9.99
CA GLY A 64 2.81 15.96 -10.10
C GLY A 64 2.11 15.61 -8.78
N LEU A 65 2.73 15.89 -7.64
CA LEU A 65 2.24 15.52 -6.32
C LEU A 65 1.88 16.76 -5.48
N PRO A 66 0.84 16.69 -4.63
CA PRO A 66 0.61 17.72 -3.63
C PRO A 66 1.80 17.85 -2.66
N PRO A 67 2.17 19.06 -2.20
CA PRO A 67 3.33 19.27 -1.33
C PRO A 67 3.33 18.39 -0.07
N THR A 68 2.17 18.20 0.56
CA THR A 68 2.03 17.36 1.76
C THR A 68 2.18 15.87 1.46
N THR A 69 1.74 15.42 0.28
CA THR A 69 1.93 14.05 -0.20
C THR A 69 3.40 13.78 -0.49
N TYR A 70 4.07 14.70 -1.18
CA TYR A 70 5.50 14.63 -1.47
C TYR A 70 6.33 14.62 -0.18
N ALA A 71 6.03 15.50 0.77
CA ALA A 71 6.68 15.51 2.09
C ALA A 71 6.52 14.18 2.82
N ARG A 72 5.29 13.63 2.86
CA ARG A 72 5.02 12.32 3.48
C ARG A 72 5.82 11.21 2.81
N MET A 73 5.88 11.18 1.48
CA MET A 73 6.65 10.19 0.73
C MET A 73 8.13 10.23 1.12
N LEU A 74 8.74 11.42 1.15
CA LEU A 74 10.14 11.59 1.53
C LEU A 74 10.42 11.12 2.97
N ILE A 75 9.55 11.47 3.92
CA ILE A 75 9.67 11.06 5.33
C ILE A 75 9.62 9.53 5.44
N VAL A 76 8.64 8.88 4.79
CA VAL A 76 8.50 7.41 4.81
C VAL A 76 9.73 6.74 4.18
N LYS A 77 10.18 7.23 3.03
CA LYS A 77 11.37 6.71 2.34
C LYS A 77 12.62 6.81 3.22
N SER A 78 12.80 7.94 3.90
CA SER A 78 13.94 8.15 4.81
C SER A 78 13.90 7.19 5.99
N ILE A 79 12.73 6.99 6.62
CA ILE A 79 12.59 6.06 7.77
C ILE A 79 12.91 4.62 7.34
N GLN A 80 12.36 4.18 6.21
CA GLN A 80 12.59 2.83 5.68
C GLN A 80 14.06 2.59 5.34
N ALA A 81 14.79 3.60 4.86
CA ALA A 81 16.21 3.50 4.56
C ALA A 81 17.09 3.30 5.81
N HIS A 82 16.68 3.83 6.97
CA HIS A 82 17.44 3.74 8.23
C HIS A 82 17.02 2.54 9.11
N THR A 83 15.92 1.87 8.78
CA THR A 83 15.40 0.71 9.52
C THR A 83 15.84 -0.62 8.86
N LYS A 84 16.80 -0.57 7.95
CA LYS A 84 17.31 -1.72 7.20
C LYS A 84 18.64 -2.19 7.75
#